data_AF-A3JQK7-F1
#
_entry.id   AF-A3JQK7-F1
#
_cell.length_a   1.000
_cell.length_b   1.000
_cell.length_c   1.000
_cell.angle_alpha   90.00
_cell.angle_beta   90.00
_cell.angle_gamma   90.00
#
_symmetry.space_group_name_H-M   'P 1'
#
loop_
_entity.id
_entity.type
_entity.pdbx_description
1 polymer ?
#
loop_
_entity_poly.entity_id
_entity_poly.type
_entity_poly.pdbx_seq_one_letter_code
_entity_poly.pdbx_strand_id
1 'polypeptide(L)' 'MSVAKVLEVPASKSQLNNQGYTYHKNLGISVQGQSAQDAWKEVSRIADKWQVPVKVHFQWRHNSKAQHPGKEGVLHAGRV' A
#
# COMPACT_ATOMS: atom_id res chain seq x y z
N MET A 1 -3.16 -11.38 -17.57
CA MET A 1 -3.94 -10.81 -16.44
C MET A 1 -3.40 -9.42 -16.12
N SER A 2 -4.25 -8.45 -15.77
CA SER A 2 -3.80 -7.08 -15.45
C SER A 2 -3.75 -6.89 -13.93
N VAL A 3 -2.69 -6.24 -13.43
CA VAL A 3 -2.49 -5.93 -12.00
C VAL A 3 -3.71 -5.21 -11.41
N ALA A 4 -4.35 -4.31 -12.16
CA ALA A 4 -5.55 -3.60 -11.73
C ALA A 4 -6.75 -4.51 -11.38
N LYS A 5 -6.79 -5.76 -11.90
CA LYS A 5 -7.85 -6.73 -11.54
C LYS A 5 -7.54 -7.52 -10.26
N VAL A 6 -6.29 -7.50 -9.81
CA VAL A 6 -5.85 -8.18 -8.59
C VAL A 6 -5.94 -7.23 -7.40
N LEU A 7 -5.80 -5.92 -7.65
CA LEU A 7 -5.92 -4.90 -6.62
C LEU A 7 -7.34 -4.80 -6.09
N GLU A 8 -7.47 -4.78 -4.76
CA GLU A 8 -8.73 -4.54 -4.04
C GLU A 8 -8.83 -3.07 -3.58
N VAL A 9 -8.06 -2.19 -4.22
CA VAL A 9 -8.06 -0.73 -4.03
C VAL A 9 -8.37 -0.03 -5.36
N PRO A 10 -8.91 1.20 -5.34
CA PRO A 10 -9.18 1.97 -6.55
C PRO A 10 -7.96 2.07 -7.48
N ALA A 11 -8.02 1.36 -8.59
CA ALA A 11 -6.97 1.28 -9.58
C ALA A 11 -7.55 1.32 -10.99
N SER A 12 -6.86 2.01 -11.90
CA SER A 12 -7.25 2.14 -13.30
C SER A 12 -6.10 1.75 -14.21
N LYS A 13 -6.42 1.27 -15.42
CA LYS A 13 -5.42 1.06 -16.48
C LYS A 13 -5.13 2.34 -17.28
N SER A 14 -5.97 3.36 -17.13
CA SER A 14 -5.74 4.67 -17.74
C SER A 14 -4.61 5.40 -17.02
N GLN A 15 -3.92 6.29 -17.74
CA GLN A 15 -2.89 7.16 -17.18
C GLN A 15 -3.57 8.34 -16.48
N LEU A 16 -3.69 8.27 -15.15
CA LEU A 16 -4.33 9.28 -14.32
C LEU A 16 -3.32 9.80 -13.31
N ASN A 17 -3.18 11.12 -13.26
CA ASN A 17 -2.31 11.84 -12.31
C ASN A 17 -3.09 12.91 -11.53
N ASN A 18 -4.42 12.79 -11.46
CA ASN A 18 -5.33 13.73 -10.82
C ASN A 18 -6.23 13.02 -9.80
N GLN A 19 -6.96 13.79 -8.97
CA GLN A 19 -7.91 13.24 -8.00
C GLN A 19 -7.31 12.20 -7.02
N GLY A 20 -6.03 12.38 -6.69
CA GLY A 20 -5.29 11.47 -5.81
C GLY A 20 -4.76 10.21 -6.51
N TYR A 21 -4.91 10.07 -7.83
CA TYR A 21 -4.26 9.00 -8.60
C TYR A 21 -2.80 9.32 -8.92
N THR A 22 -1.97 8.29 -8.86
CA THR A 22 -0.58 8.31 -9.35
C THR A 22 -0.39 7.21 -10.38
N TYR A 23 0.10 7.57 -11.57
CA TYR A 23 0.41 6.59 -12.61
C TYR A 23 1.77 5.93 -12.39
N HIS A 24 1.77 4.60 -12.27
CA HIS A 24 2.96 3.78 -12.16
C HIS A 24 3.33 3.19 -13.52
N LYS A 25 4.21 3.87 -14.27
CA LYS A 25 4.61 3.51 -15.64
C LYS A 25 5.04 2.04 -15.81
N ASN A 26 5.82 1.51 -14.87
CA ASN A 26 6.32 0.13 -14.91
C ASN A 26 5.22 -0.92 -14.74
N LEU A 27 4.11 -0.56 -14.07
CA LEU A 27 2.97 -1.45 -13.83
C LEU A 27 1.83 -1.22 -14.83
N GLY A 28 1.89 -0.12 -15.60
CA GLY A 28 0.86 0.26 -16.57
C GLY A 28 -0.49 0.59 -15.92
N ILE A 29 -0.51 1.02 -14.65
CA ILE A 29 -1.72 1.31 -13.89
C ILE A 29 -1.59 2.62 -13.11
N SER A 30 -2.73 3.24 -12.85
CA SER A 30 -2.88 4.31 -11.87
C SER A 30 -3.50 3.78 -10.60
N VAL A 31 -2.95 4.15 -9.44
CA VAL A 31 -3.50 3.78 -8.13
C VAL A 31 -3.89 5.05 -7.39
N GLN A 32 -5.10 5.07 -6.82
CA GLN A 32 -5.52 6.19 -5.97
C GLN A 32 -4.88 6.08 -4.60
N GLY A 33 -4.42 7.21 -4.05
CA GLY A 33 -3.90 7.29 -2.70
C GLY A 33 -4.86 6.69 -1.67
N GLN A 34 -4.32 5.83 -0.81
CA GLN A 34 -5.06 5.17 0.26
C GLN A 34 -4.58 5.67 1.62
N SER A 35 -5.37 5.39 2.67
CA SER A 35 -4.87 5.53 4.04
C SER A 35 -3.69 4.58 4.26
N ALA A 36 -2.80 4.89 5.23
CA ALA A 36 -1.67 4.01 5.53
C ALA A 36 -2.14 2.60 5.96
N GLN A 37 -3.27 2.53 6.68
CA GLN A 37 -3.89 1.30 7.13
C GLN A 37 -4.41 0.46 5.95
N ASP A 38 -5.13 1.07 5.01
CA ASP A 38 -5.68 0.34 3.86
C ASP A 38 -4.58 -0.07 2.88
N ALA A 39 -3.56 0.77 2.69
CA ALA A 39 -2.37 0.42 1.94
C ALA A 39 -1.67 -0.81 2.54
N TRP A 40 -1.51 -0.87 3.88
CA TRP A 40 -0.89 -2.02 4.53
C TRP A 40 -1.72 -3.30 4.36
N LYS A 41 -3.05 -3.24 4.53
CA LYS A 41 -3.93 -4.41 4.32
C LYS A 41 -3.75 -4.99 2.93
N GLU A 42 -3.72 -4.13 1.91
CA GLU A 42 -3.55 -4.56 0.53
C GLU A 42 -2.16 -5.13 0.25
N VAL A 43 -1.11 -4.51 0.79
CA VAL A 43 0.26 -5.03 0.73
C VAL A 43 0.35 -6.41 1.37
N SER A 44 -0.19 -6.59 2.58
CA SER A 44 -0.18 -7.88 3.29
C SER A 44 -0.92 -8.95 2.49
N ARG A 45 -2.14 -8.67 2.03
CA ARG A 45 -2.96 -9.62 1.25
C ARG A 45 -2.22 -10.11 0.00
N ILE A 46 -1.57 -9.21 -0.74
CA ILE A 46 -0.80 -9.56 -1.94
C ILE A 46 0.46 -10.36 -1.54
N ALA A 47 1.21 -9.90 -0.54
CA ALA A 47 2.42 -10.57 -0.06
C ALA A 47 2.13 -12.01 0.39
N ASP A 48 1.08 -12.21 1.18
CA ASP A 48 0.65 -13.51 1.70
C ASP A 48 0.18 -14.43 0.55
N LYS A 49 -0.63 -13.91 -0.37
CA LYS A 49 -1.14 -14.67 -1.52
C LYS A 49 -0.01 -15.23 -2.40
N TRP A 50 1.03 -14.42 -2.63
CA TRP A 50 2.14 -14.79 -3.52
C TRP A 50 3.38 -15.26 -2.77
N GLN A 51 3.31 -15.36 -1.44
CA GLN A 51 4.40 -15.78 -0.56
C GLN A 51 5.67 -14.93 -0.75
N VAL A 52 5.51 -13.64 -1.05
CA VAL A 52 6.61 -12.69 -1.24
C VAL A 52 6.89 -12.01 0.10
N PRO A 53 8.08 -12.17 0.69
CA PRO A 53 8.41 -11.53 1.96
C PRO A 53 8.44 -10.01 1.81
N VAL A 54 7.64 -9.31 2.63
CA VAL A 54 7.60 -7.86 2.68
C VAL A 54 7.85 -7.40 4.12
N LYS A 55 8.74 -6.41 4.25
CA LYS A 55 9.01 -5.71 5.50
C LYS A 55 8.75 -4.22 5.32
N VAL A 56 7.88 -3.65 6.15
CA VAL A 56 7.55 -2.23 6.13
C VAL A 56 7.99 -1.60 7.44
N HIS A 57 8.81 -0.55 7.33
CA HIS A 57 9.11 0.35 8.43
C HIS A 57 8.12 1.51 8.39
N PHE A 58 7.51 1.82 9.52
CA PHE A 58 6.59 2.94 9.63
C PHE A 58 6.82 3.73 10.92
N GLN A 59 6.39 4.97 10.92
CA GLN A 59 6.42 5.84 12.09
C GLN A 59 5.00 6.28 12.42
N TRP A 60 4.61 6.22 13.68
CA TRP A 60 3.39 6.90 14.12
C TRP A 60 3.60 8.41 14.03
N ARG A 61 2.58 9.14 13.57
CA ARG A 61 2.63 10.60 13.51
C ARG A 61 3.02 11.17 14.88
N HIS A 62 3.86 12.20 14.87
CA HIS A 62 4.31 12.87 16.08
C HIS A 62 3.23 13.85 16.59
N ASN A 63 2.19 13.32 17.23
CA ASN A 63 1.14 14.11 17.88
C ASN A 63 0.52 13.38 19.07
N SER A 64 -0.11 14.11 19.99
CA SER A 64 -0.68 13.56 21.24
C SER A 64 -1.89 12.62 21.06
N LYS A 65 -2.48 12.56 19.85
CA LYS A 65 -3.61 11.67 19.54
C LYS A 65 -3.17 10.31 19.02
N ALA A 66 -1.90 10.16 18.62
CA ALA A 66 -1.37 8.87 18.17
C ALA A 66 -1.15 7.93 19.35
N GLN A 67 -1.32 6.63 19.14
CA GLN A 67 -1.10 5.60 20.17
C GLN A 67 0.36 5.56 20.64
N HIS A 68 1.31 5.74 19.74
CA HIS A 68 2.76 5.72 20.02
C HIS A 68 3.49 6.88 19.34
N PRO A 69 3.25 8.15 19.74
CA PRO A 69 3.69 9.32 18.98
C PRO A 69 5.20 9.33 18.66
N GLY A 70 5.55 9.45 17.38
CA GLY A 70 6.94 9.53 16.91
C GLY A 70 7.75 8.23 17.02
N LYS A 71 7.20 7.16 17.59
CA LYS A 71 7.87 5.86 17.61
C LYS A 71 7.86 5.24 16.22
N GLU A 72 8.76 4.30 16.00
CA GLU A 72 8.84 3.49 14.79
C GLU A 72 8.39 2.07 15.08
N GLY A 73 7.82 1.42 14.07
CA GLY A 73 7.38 0.05 14.11
C GLY A 73 7.75 -0.67 12.81
N VAL A 74 7.70 -2.00 12.87
CA VAL A 74 7.95 -2.86 11.72
C VAL A 74 6.78 -3.80 11.54
N LEU A 75 6.29 -3.90 10.30
CA LEU A 75 5.28 -4.87 9.88
C LEU A 75 5.91 -5.86 8.90
N HIS A 76 5.47 -7.11 8.98
CA HIS A 76 5.90 -8.18 8.09
C HIS A 76 4.67 -8.87 7.48
N ALA A 77 4.82 -9.34 6.23
CA ALA A 77 3.84 -10.15 5.53
C ALA A 77 4.54 -11.06 4.51
N GLY A 78 3.82 -12.06 3.99
CA GLY A 78 4.35 -13.08 3.11
C GLY A 78 5.04 -14.21 3.88
N ARG A 79 5.88 -14.98 3.17
CA ARG A 79 6.63 -16.06 3.81
C ARG A 79 7.84 -15.49 4.53
N VAL A 80 7.69 -15.27 5.84
CA VAL A 80 8.72 -14.81 6.78
C VAL A 80 9.54 -15.99 7.29
#